data_AF-A0A2T2NCE7-F1
#
_entry.id   AF-A0A2T2NCE7-F1
#
_cell.length_a   1.000
_cell.length_b   1.000
_cell.length_c   1.000
_cell.angle_alpha   90.00
_cell.angle_beta   90.00
_cell.angle_gamma   90.00
#
_symmetry.space_group_name_H-M   'P 1'
#
loop_
_entity.id
_entity.type
_entity.pdbx_description
1 polymer ?
#
loop_
_entity_poly.entity_id
_entity_poly.type
_entity_poly.pdbx_seq_one_letter_code
_entity_poly.pdbx_strand_id
1 'polypeptide(L)'
;MPAATKPDSRSPSPDPAPPIAETPGPRAQGLINVFNQAVKATLDKCSPANFASCFPTAAEYSPEVLDSLRLQIIDQLDRTWKGNFEDIMARRNVVQLLNSLDQCIEDAKTRKKRAEANANGGPVETPIPLHTLPPSAIHLAHLMPFLEQQSADMNERLVSTQQANTELLSTVTAQRAEIEGLVHGLESVIHDLEVSAQMMGQDEVQGLSKEIKELETEMKK
;
A
#
# COMPACT_ATOMS: atom_id res chain seq x y z
N MET A 1 18.25 15.80 32.35
CA MET A 1 16.91 16.24 31.89
C MET A 1 16.49 15.33 30.75
N PRO A 2 15.72 14.25 30.99
CA PRO A 2 15.31 13.36 29.92
C PRO A 2 14.16 14.00 29.13
N ALA A 3 14.28 13.95 27.81
CA ALA A 3 13.33 14.51 26.86
C ALA A 3 12.00 13.74 26.88
N ALA A 4 10.90 14.49 26.87
CA ALA A 4 9.54 13.97 26.84
C ALA A 4 9.26 13.24 25.52
N THR A 5 8.89 11.96 25.62
CA THR A 5 8.35 11.15 24.54
C THR A 5 6.95 11.66 24.16
N LYS A 6 6.77 11.98 22.87
CA LYS A 6 5.43 12.28 22.31
C LYS A 6 4.59 10.99 22.28
N PRO A 7 3.29 11.03 22.57
CA PRO A 7 2.44 9.86 22.45
C PRO A 7 2.22 9.51 20.97
N ASP A 8 2.56 8.28 20.59
CA ASP A 8 2.25 7.70 19.29
C ASP A 8 0.73 7.68 19.07
N SER A 9 0.30 8.34 17.99
CA SER A 9 -1.08 8.32 17.53
C SER A 9 -1.43 6.92 17.04
N ARG A 10 -2.14 6.15 17.87
CA ARG A 10 -2.67 4.82 17.55
C ARG A 10 -3.89 4.92 16.64
N SER A 11 -3.71 5.32 15.39
CA SER A 11 -4.62 4.92 14.32
C SER A 11 -3.99 5.26 12.96
N PRO A 12 -3.53 4.27 12.18
CA PRO A 12 -3.31 4.53 10.77
C PRO A 12 -4.69 4.79 10.15
N SER A 13 -4.90 5.99 9.64
CA SER A 13 -6.05 6.23 8.76
C SER A 13 -5.96 5.27 7.58
N PRO A 14 -7.09 4.70 7.11
CA PRO A 14 -7.06 3.81 5.96
C PRO A 14 -6.45 4.53 4.75
N ASP A 15 -5.69 3.79 3.94
CA ASP A 15 -5.08 4.33 2.72
C ASP A 15 -6.17 4.99 1.85
N PRO A 16 -5.90 6.18 1.28
CA PRO A 16 -6.86 6.84 0.41
C PRO A 16 -7.25 5.92 -0.74
N ALA A 17 -8.55 5.79 -1.00
CA ALA A 17 -9.04 5.05 -2.16
C ALA A 17 -8.32 5.55 -3.43
N PRO A 18 -7.96 4.65 -4.36
CA PRO A 18 -7.25 5.04 -5.57
C PRO A 18 -8.00 6.14 -6.31
N PRO A 19 -7.29 7.14 -6.89
CA PRO A 19 -7.92 8.30 -7.51
C PRO A 19 -8.84 7.84 -8.62
N ILE A 20 -10.15 8.09 -8.45
CA ILE A 20 -11.15 7.81 -9.49
C ILE A 20 -10.98 8.88 -10.56
N ALA A 21 -10.89 8.46 -11.82
CA ALA A 21 -10.80 9.38 -12.93
C ALA A 21 -12.01 10.32 -12.96
N GLU A 22 -11.76 11.63 -13.01
CA GLU A 22 -12.79 12.66 -13.16
C GLU A 22 -13.39 12.70 -14.58
N THR A 23 -12.74 12.01 -15.52
CA THR A 23 -13.20 11.89 -16.89
C THR A 23 -14.42 10.97 -16.99
N PRO A 24 -15.44 11.34 -17.79
CA PRO A 24 -16.62 10.49 -17.98
C PRO A 24 -16.25 9.10 -18.53
N GLY A 25 -16.55 8.06 -17.76
CA GLY A 25 -16.50 6.67 -18.23
C GLY A 25 -17.66 6.34 -19.17
N PRO A 26 -17.74 5.09 -19.68
CA PRO A 26 -18.73 4.69 -20.68
C PRO A 26 -20.17 4.89 -20.20
N ARG A 27 -20.46 4.60 -18.93
CA ARG A 27 -21.79 4.79 -18.35
C ARG A 27 -22.13 6.25 -18.12
N ALA A 28 -21.17 7.04 -17.63
CA ALA A 28 -21.34 8.48 -17.45
C ALA A 28 -21.58 9.17 -18.80
N GLN A 29 -20.83 8.80 -19.83
CA GLN A 29 -21.05 9.29 -21.20
C GLN A 29 -22.40 8.85 -21.75
N GLY A 30 -22.82 7.61 -21.48
CA GLY A 30 -24.15 7.13 -21.82
C GLY A 30 -25.27 7.98 -21.24
N LEU A 31 -25.17 8.34 -19.95
CA LEU A 31 -26.14 9.23 -19.30
C LEU A 31 -26.20 10.61 -19.95
N ILE A 32 -25.05 11.23 -20.21
CA ILE A 32 -24.94 12.53 -20.90
C ILE A 32 -25.59 12.45 -22.30
N ASN A 33 -25.30 11.39 -23.04
CA ASN A 33 -25.82 11.20 -24.39
C ASN A 33 -27.34 11.05 -24.38
N VAL A 34 -27.90 10.24 -23.47
CA VAL A 34 -29.35 10.06 -23.35
C VAL A 34 -30.03 11.37 -22.98
N PHE A 35 -29.47 12.14 -22.04
CA PHE A 35 -30.00 13.45 -21.68
C PHE A 35 -30.01 14.40 -22.87
N ASN A 36 -28.89 14.55 -23.57
CA ASN A 36 -28.80 15.42 -24.75
C ASN A 36 -29.76 15.02 -25.87
N GLN A 37 -29.92 13.71 -26.10
CA GLN A 37 -30.88 13.19 -27.07
C GLN A 37 -32.33 13.49 -26.66
N ALA A 38 -32.67 13.31 -25.38
CA ALA A 38 -34.00 13.60 -24.86
C ALA A 38 -34.32 15.11 -24.97
N VAL A 39 -33.40 15.98 -24.55
CA VAL A 39 -33.54 17.44 -24.68
C VAL A 39 -33.79 17.83 -26.14
N LYS A 40 -32.95 17.33 -27.06
CA LYS A 40 -33.11 17.60 -28.49
C LYS A 40 -34.47 17.12 -29.00
N ALA A 41 -34.84 15.87 -28.71
CA ALA A 41 -36.10 15.30 -29.16
C ALA A 41 -37.32 16.06 -28.61
N THR A 42 -37.26 16.58 -27.38
CA THR A 42 -38.32 17.40 -26.78
C THR A 42 -38.40 18.77 -27.45
N LEU A 43 -37.26 19.45 -27.66
CA LEU A 43 -37.23 20.77 -28.28
C LEU A 43 -37.64 20.72 -29.77
N ASP A 44 -37.27 19.65 -30.48
CA ASP A 44 -37.66 19.42 -31.89
C ASP A 44 -39.19 19.28 -32.06
N LYS A 45 -39.94 18.93 -31.00
CA LYS A 45 -41.42 18.93 -31.03
C LYS A 45 -42.00 20.34 -31.09
N CYS A 46 -41.28 21.35 -30.62
CA CYS A 46 -41.62 22.77 -30.77
C CYS A 46 -41.27 23.26 -32.19
N SER A 47 -41.85 22.58 -33.19
CA SER A 47 -41.69 22.92 -34.60
C SER A 47 -42.41 24.25 -34.90
N PRO A 48 -41.99 24.99 -35.92
CA PRO A 48 -42.64 26.26 -36.30
C PRO A 48 -44.12 26.06 -36.60
N ALA A 49 -44.51 24.95 -37.24
CA ALA A 49 -45.91 24.64 -37.54
C ALA A 49 -46.74 24.34 -36.27
N ASN A 50 -46.18 23.57 -35.33
CA ASN A 50 -46.85 23.24 -34.07
C ASN A 50 -46.98 24.47 -33.17
N PHE A 51 -46.00 25.36 -33.19
CA PHE A 51 -46.03 26.59 -32.40
C PHE A 51 -47.00 27.61 -33.02
N ALA A 52 -46.99 27.77 -34.34
CA ALA A 52 -47.88 28.68 -35.06
C ALA A 52 -49.36 28.28 -34.96
N SER A 53 -49.68 26.98 -34.91
CA SER A 53 -51.07 26.52 -34.77
C SER A 53 -51.70 26.91 -33.43
N CYS A 54 -50.88 27.12 -32.38
CA CYS A 54 -51.33 27.65 -31.09
C CYS A 54 -51.58 29.16 -31.11
N PHE A 55 -51.04 29.89 -32.09
CA PHE A 55 -51.11 31.36 -32.18
C PHE A 55 -51.52 31.81 -33.60
N PRO A 56 -52.70 31.44 -34.10
CA PRO A 56 -53.09 31.62 -35.50
C PRO A 56 -53.10 33.09 -35.93
N THR A 57 -53.57 34.01 -35.08
CA THR A 57 -53.56 35.45 -35.38
C THR A 57 -52.15 36.00 -35.51
N ALA A 58 -51.25 35.67 -34.58
CA ALA A 58 -49.86 36.14 -34.65
C ALA A 58 -49.10 35.52 -35.83
N ALA A 59 -49.43 34.27 -36.20
CA ALA A 59 -48.84 33.60 -37.36
C ALA A 59 -49.23 34.26 -38.69
N GLU A 60 -50.44 34.83 -38.79
CA GLU A 60 -50.90 35.53 -39.99
C GLU A 60 -50.31 36.94 -40.12
N TYR A 61 -50.28 37.71 -39.03
CA TYR A 61 -49.88 39.13 -39.07
C TYR A 61 -48.40 39.37 -38.77
N SER A 62 -47.70 38.47 -38.07
CA SER A 62 -46.30 38.66 -37.66
C SER A 62 -45.55 37.32 -37.49
N PRO A 63 -45.41 36.52 -38.55
CA PRO A 63 -44.74 35.21 -38.49
C PRO A 63 -43.26 35.31 -38.07
N GLU A 64 -42.55 36.37 -38.47
CA GLU A 64 -41.14 36.58 -38.12
C GLU A 64 -40.92 36.77 -36.61
N VAL A 65 -41.78 37.57 -35.98
CA VAL A 65 -41.73 37.81 -34.53
C VAL A 65 -42.02 36.52 -33.78
N LEU A 66 -43.00 35.74 -34.23
CA LEU A 66 -43.37 34.48 -33.62
C LEU A 66 -42.24 33.44 -33.71
N ASP A 67 -41.55 33.35 -34.86
CA ASP A 67 -40.43 32.44 -35.02
C ASP A 67 -39.21 32.89 -34.19
N SER A 68 -38.94 34.19 -34.11
CA SER A 68 -37.89 34.73 -33.25
C SER A 68 -38.13 34.40 -31.76
N LEU A 69 -39.37 34.52 -31.29
CA LEU A 69 -39.77 34.17 -29.93
C LEU A 69 -39.58 32.67 -29.67
N ARG A 70 -40.02 31.83 -30.62
CA ARG A 70 -39.86 30.37 -30.53
C ARG A 70 -38.39 29.98 -30.42
N LEU A 71 -37.53 30.53 -31.27
CA LEU A 71 -36.09 30.28 -31.25
C LEU A 71 -35.46 30.73 -29.92
N GLN A 72 -35.84 31.90 -29.41
CA GLN A 72 -35.35 32.39 -28.12
C GLN A 72 -35.78 31.48 -26.96
N ILE A 73 -37.04 31.00 -26.95
CA ILE A 73 -37.54 30.07 -25.94
C ILE A 73 -36.77 28.74 -26.01
N ILE A 74 -36.56 28.20 -27.20
CA ILE A 74 -35.83 26.94 -27.40
C ILE A 74 -34.38 27.07 -26.94
N ASP A 75 -33.68 28.13 -27.34
CA ASP A 75 -32.28 28.38 -26.94
C ASP A 75 -32.16 28.58 -25.42
N GLN A 76 -33.06 29.38 -24.82
CA GLN A 76 -33.06 29.58 -23.37
C GLN A 76 -33.34 28.29 -22.61
N LEU A 77 -34.29 27.46 -23.07
CA LEU A 77 -34.58 26.16 -22.45
C LEU A 77 -33.39 25.20 -22.60
N ASP A 78 -32.79 25.09 -23.79
CA ASP A 78 -31.62 24.24 -24.02
C ASP A 78 -30.46 24.60 -23.09
N ARG A 79 -30.12 25.89 -23.01
CA ARG A 79 -29.08 26.40 -22.10
C ARG A 79 -29.41 26.13 -20.65
N THR A 80 -30.65 26.43 -20.23
CA THR A 80 -31.08 26.29 -18.84
C THR A 80 -31.07 24.83 -18.42
N TRP A 81 -31.58 23.92 -19.25
CA TRP A 81 -31.64 22.49 -18.95
C TRP A 81 -30.24 21.88 -18.90
N LYS A 82 -29.36 22.19 -19.85
CA LYS A 82 -27.97 21.72 -19.84
C LYS A 82 -27.20 22.26 -18.64
N GLY A 83 -27.33 23.55 -18.33
CA GLY A 83 -26.68 24.15 -17.16
C GLY A 83 -27.14 23.53 -15.84
N ASN A 84 -28.45 23.29 -15.66
CA ASN A 84 -28.96 22.61 -14.46
C ASN A 84 -28.50 21.15 -14.39
N PHE A 85 -28.43 20.47 -15.53
CA PHE A 85 -27.94 19.09 -15.59
C PHE A 85 -26.47 19.00 -15.18
N GLU A 86 -25.61 19.87 -15.71
CA GLU A 86 -24.19 19.96 -15.34
C GLU A 86 -24.01 20.27 -13.84
N ASP A 87 -24.79 21.20 -13.30
CA ASP A 87 -24.78 21.53 -11.87
C ASP A 87 -25.19 20.34 -10.99
N ILE A 88 -26.24 19.59 -11.37
CA ILE A 88 -26.65 18.37 -10.68
C ILE A 88 -25.54 17.29 -10.77
N MET A 89 -24.94 17.11 -11.94
CA MET A 89 -23.86 16.14 -12.15
C MET A 89 -22.67 16.43 -11.25
N ALA A 90 -22.28 17.71 -11.14
CA ALA A 90 -21.20 18.17 -10.27
C ALA A 90 -21.56 18.02 -8.79
N ARG A 91 -22.71 18.54 -8.34
CA ARG A 91 -23.12 18.49 -6.92
C ARG A 91 -23.25 17.08 -6.36
N ARG A 92 -23.60 16.10 -7.20
CA ARG A 92 -23.78 14.71 -6.79
C ARG A 92 -22.59 13.82 -7.11
N ASN A 93 -21.49 14.38 -7.64
CA ASN A 93 -20.30 13.63 -8.06
C ASN A 93 -20.66 12.42 -8.97
N VAL A 94 -21.61 12.61 -9.88
CA VAL A 94 -22.22 11.51 -10.64
C VAL A 94 -21.18 10.76 -11.46
N VAL A 95 -20.25 11.49 -12.09
CA VAL A 95 -19.20 10.89 -12.91
C VAL A 95 -18.34 9.94 -12.10
N GLN A 96 -17.85 10.38 -10.93
CA GLN A 96 -17.03 9.56 -10.05
C GLN A 96 -17.79 8.32 -9.56
N LEU A 97 -19.05 8.47 -9.16
CA LEU A 97 -19.87 7.36 -8.69
C LEU A 97 -20.15 6.33 -9.80
N LEU A 98 -20.48 6.77 -11.01
CA LEU A 98 -20.69 5.88 -12.13
C LEU A 98 -19.39 5.17 -12.55
N ASN A 99 -18.25 5.86 -12.50
CA ASN A 99 -16.95 5.27 -12.75
C ASN A 99 -16.59 4.21 -11.69
N SER A 100 -16.84 4.49 -10.40
CA SER A 100 -16.65 3.49 -9.34
C SER A 100 -17.55 2.28 -9.49
N LEU A 101 -18.79 2.48 -9.98
CA LEU A 101 -19.71 1.39 -10.25
C LEU A 101 -19.19 0.50 -11.39
N ASP A 102 -18.71 1.10 -12.48
CA ASP A 102 -18.11 0.36 -13.59
C ASP A 102 -16.87 -0.43 -13.12
N GLN A 103 -16.04 0.14 -12.26
CA GLN A 103 -14.93 -0.59 -11.63
C GLN A 103 -15.42 -1.79 -10.80
N CYS A 104 -16.42 -1.61 -9.94
CA CYS A 104 -17.00 -2.72 -9.16
C CYS A 104 -17.59 -3.83 -10.05
N ILE A 105 -18.18 -3.46 -11.20
CA ILE A 105 -18.72 -4.42 -12.17
C ILE A 105 -17.59 -5.24 -12.82
N GLU A 106 -16.49 -4.60 -13.22
CA GLU A 106 -15.35 -5.29 -13.82
C GLU A 106 -14.64 -6.20 -12.80
N ASP A 107 -14.50 -5.75 -11.54
CA ASP A 107 -14.01 -6.60 -10.45
C ASP A 107 -14.90 -7.82 -10.24
N ALA A 108 -16.23 -7.63 -10.22
CA ALA A 108 -17.18 -8.73 -10.08
C ALA A 108 -17.10 -9.72 -11.25
N LYS A 109 -16.97 -9.24 -12.50
CA LYS A 109 -16.75 -10.10 -13.68
C LYS A 109 -15.45 -10.88 -13.57
N THR A 110 -14.38 -10.24 -13.10
CA THR A 110 -13.07 -10.88 -12.91
C THR A 110 -13.14 -11.97 -11.84
N ARG A 111 -13.79 -11.71 -10.71
CA ARG A 111 -14.02 -12.69 -9.64
C ARG A 111 -14.85 -13.87 -10.14
N LYS A 112 -15.91 -13.62 -10.92
CA LYS A 112 -16.73 -14.65 -11.54
C LYS A 112 -15.92 -15.54 -12.47
N LYS A 113 -15.13 -14.96 -13.40
CA LYS A 113 -14.25 -15.71 -14.30
C LYS A 113 -13.24 -16.57 -13.53
N ARG A 114 -12.67 -16.05 -12.45
CA ARG A 114 -11.74 -16.80 -11.59
C ARG A 114 -12.45 -17.98 -10.90
N ALA A 115 -13.67 -17.79 -10.40
CA ALA A 115 -14.45 -18.85 -9.78
C ALA A 115 -14.82 -19.95 -10.79
N GLU A 116 -15.23 -19.57 -12.01
CA GLU A 116 -15.50 -20.50 -13.10
C GLU A 116 -14.26 -21.31 -13.50
N ALA A 117 -13.09 -20.66 -13.58
CA ALA A 117 -11.82 -21.33 -13.86
C ALA A 117 -11.42 -22.31 -12.75
N ASN A 118 -11.58 -21.92 -11.48
CA ASN A 118 -11.25 -22.78 -10.33
C ASN A 118 -12.21 -23.97 -10.20
N ALA A 119 -13.45 -23.84 -10.67
CA ALA A 119 -14.45 -24.91 -10.60
C ALA A 119 -14.18 -26.05 -11.60
N ASN A 120 -13.32 -25.88 -12.62
CA ASN A 120 -12.96 -26.91 -13.61
C ASN A 120 -14.19 -27.67 -14.20
N GLY A 121 -15.28 -26.94 -14.48
CA GLY A 121 -16.54 -27.51 -15.01
C GLY A 121 -17.54 -27.98 -13.95
N GLY A 122 -17.22 -27.85 -12.66
CA GLY A 122 -18.16 -28.03 -11.56
C GLY A 122 -19.08 -26.83 -11.31
N PRO A 123 -20.10 -26.97 -10.44
CA PRO A 123 -21.01 -25.89 -10.10
C PRO A 123 -20.28 -24.77 -9.33
N VAL A 124 -20.44 -23.52 -9.80
CA VAL A 124 -19.91 -22.33 -9.12
C VAL A 124 -20.87 -21.92 -8.01
N GLU A 125 -20.36 -21.84 -6.79
CA GLU A 125 -21.15 -21.38 -5.65
C GLU A 125 -21.55 -19.90 -5.81
N THR A 126 -22.83 -19.61 -5.66
CA THR A 126 -23.36 -18.25 -5.73
C THR A 126 -23.03 -17.48 -4.44
N PRO A 127 -22.44 -16.27 -4.54
CA PRO A 127 -22.15 -15.46 -3.36
C PRO A 127 -23.42 -15.11 -2.57
N ILE A 128 -23.30 -15.13 -1.23
CA ILE A 128 -24.37 -14.67 -0.34
C ILE A 128 -24.53 -13.15 -0.48
N PRO A 129 -25.75 -12.62 -0.69
CA PRO A 129 -25.96 -11.18 -0.75
C PRO A 129 -25.57 -10.48 0.55
N LEU A 130 -24.97 -9.29 0.47
CA LEU A 130 -24.50 -8.58 1.67
C LEU A 130 -25.63 -8.25 2.66
N HIS A 131 -26.84 -7.98 2.16
CA HIS A 131 -28.00 -7.62 2.99
C HIS A 131 -28.55 -8.78 3.81
N THR A 132 -28.16 -10.03 3.52
CA THR A 132 -28.55 -11.20 4.31
C THR A 132 -27.50 -11.56 5.37
N LEU A 133 -26.36 -10.88 5.40
CA LEU A 133 -25.30 -11.13 6.36
C LEU A 133 -25.56 -10.40 7.70
N PRO A 134 -25.20 -11.02 8.83
CA PRO A 134 -25.29 -10.35 10.12
C PRO A 134 -24.26 -9.20 10.21
N PRO A 135 -24.53 -8.14 11.00
CA PRO A 135 -23.63 -7.00 11.13
C PRO A 135 -22.21 -7.38 11.59
N SER A 136 -22.08 -8.38 12.46
CA SER A 136 -20.79 -8.88 12.94
C SER A 136 -19.93 -9.45 11.81
N ALA A 137 -20.53 -10.17 10.86
CA ALA A 137 -19.81 -10.72 9.71
C ALA A 137 -19.32 -9.61 8.78
N ILE A 138 -20.13 -8.57 8.56
CA ILE A 138 -19.74 -7.40 7.75
C ILE A 138 -18.57 -6.67 8.44
N HIS A 139 -18.68 -6.43 9.74
CA HIS A 139 -17.63 -5.76 10.50
C HIS A 139 -16.31 -6.52 10.44
N LEU A 140 -16.34 -7.84 10.69
CA LEU A 140 -15.15 -8.68 10.60
C LEU A 140 -14.57 -8.69 9.18
N ALA A 141 -15.40 -8.81 8.14
CA ALA A 141 -14.95 -8.80 6.76
C ALA A 141 -14.20 -7.51 6.39
N HIS A 142 -14.60 -6.36 6.95
CA HIS A 142 -13.87 -5.10 6.77
C HIS A 142 -12.57 -5.03 7.59
N LEU A 143 -12.50 -5.71 8.75
CA LEU A 143 -11.30 -5.73 9.59
C LEU A 143 -10.24 -6.73 9.12
N MET A 144 -10.65 -7.86 8.54
CA MET A 144 -9.73 -8.92 8.10
C MET A 144 -8.55 -8.43 7.25
N PRO A 145 -8.73 -7.60 6.19
CA PRO A 145 -7.58 -7.17 5.38
C PRO A 145 -6.53 -6.39 6.19
N PHE A 146 -6.96 -5.58 7.16
CA PHE A 146 -6.04 -4.85 8.04
C PHE A 146 -5.31 -5.79 9.01
N LEU A 147 -6.03 -6.77 9.56
CA LEU A 147 -5.45 -7.77 10.46
C LEU A 147 -4.46 -8.68 9.72
N GLU A 148 -4.77 -9.08 8.49
CA GLU A 148 -3.88 -9.85 7.63
C GLU A 148 -2.61 -9.05 7.30
N GLN A 149 -2.74 -7.78 6.94
CA GLN A 149 -1.60 -6.90 6.68
C GLN A 149 -0.72 -6.72 7.92
N GLN A 150 -1.32 -6.47 9.10
CA GLN A 150 -0.55 -6.35 10.35
C GLN A 150 0.11 -7.66 10.76
N SER A 151 -0.57 -8.79 10.58
CA SER A 151 -0.01 -10.12 10.84
C SER A 151 1.21 -10.38 9.95
N ALA A 152 1.12 -10.02 8.66
CA ALA A 152 2.23 -10.16 7.72
C ALA A 152 3.45 -9.30 8.11
N ASP A 153 3.25 -8.01 8.43
CA ASP A 153 4.32 -7.11 8.89
C ASP A 153 4.97 -7.60 10.19
N MET A 154 4.16 -8.03 11.17
CA MET A 154 4.69 -8.59 12.42
C MET A 154 5.50 -9.87 12.18
N ASN A 155 5.03 -10.74 11.29
CA ASN A 155 5.76 -11.96 10.96
C ASN A 155 7.09 -11.68 10.27
N GLU A 156 7.13 -10.70 9.36
CA GLU A 156 8.37 -10.25 8.71
C GLU A 156 9.38 -9.71 9.72
N ARG A 157 8.94 -8.86 10.65
CA ARG A 157 9.81 -8.34 11.74
C ARG A 157 10.30 -9.44 12.66
N LEU A 158 9.45 -10.42 12.97
CA LEU A 158 9.81 -11.55 13.80
C LEU A 158 10.86 -12.42 13.13
N VAL A 159 10.70 -12.73 11.84
CA VAL A 159 11.69 -13.48 11.05
C VAL A 159 13.03 -12.71 10.98
N SER A 160 12.99 -11.41 10.70
CA SER A 160 14.19 -10.56 10.67
C SER A 160 14.92 -10.56 12.02
N THR A 161 14.19 -10.42 13.12
CA THR A 161 14.76 -10.44 14.47
C THR A 161 15.34 -11.80 14.82
N GLN A 162 14.65 -12.89 14.46
CA GLN A 162 15.16 -14.25 14.67
C GLN A 162 16.46 -14.48 13.91
N GLN A 163 16.54 -14.03 12.65
CA GLN A 163 17.75 -14.13 11.85
C GLN A 163 18.92 -13.35 12.47
N ALA A 164 18.70 -12.11 12.90
CA ALA A 164 19.71 -11.32 13.60
C ALA A 164 20.17 -11.99 14.91
N ASN A 165 19.25 -12.56 15.69
CA ASN A 165 19.59 -13.29 16.90
C ASN A 165 20.45 -14.53 16.62
N THR A 166 20.15 -15.27 15.54
CA THR A 166 20.97 -16.44 15.17
C THR A 166 22.39 -16.05 14.76
N GLU A 167 22.56 -14.92 14.07
CA GLU A 167 23.87 -14.39 13.67
C GLU A 167 24.66 -13.84 14.86
N LEU A 168 24.01 -13.13 15.78
CA LEU A 168 24.64 -12.69 17.02
C LEU A 168 25.06 -13.86 17.88
N LEU A 169 24.22 -14.90 17.99
CA LEU A 169 24.54 -16.09 18.76
C LEU A 169 25.73 -16.85 18.16
N SER A 170 25.78 -17.00 16.83
CA SER A 170 26.93 -17.64 16.17
C SER A 170 28.22 -16.84 16.41
N THR A 171 28.16 -15.51 16.29
CA THR A 171 29.29 -14.61 16.57
C THR A 171 29.78 -14.75 18.01
N VAL A 172 28.88 -14.73 18.99
CA VAL A 172 29.22 -14.88 20.42
C VAL A 172 29.83 -16.26 20.68
N THR A 173 29.32 -17.33 20.07
CA THR A 173 29.91 -18.67 20.25
C THR A 173 31.30 -18.77 19.64
N ALA A 174 31.54 -18.17 18.47
CA ALA A 174 32.86 -18.12 17.85
C ALA A 174 33.86 -17.33 18.69
N GLN A 175 33.45 -16.15 19.18
CA GLN A 175 34.28 -15.33 20.08
C GLN A 175 34.61 -16.05 21.39
N ARG A 176 33.67 -16.80 21.97
CA ARG A 176 33.93 -17.61 23.17
C ARG A 176 34.97 -18.70 22.91
N ALA A 177 34.87 -19.41 21.79
CA ALA A 177 35.84 -20.43 21.40
C ALA A 177 37.24 -19.82 21.14
N GLU A 178 37.29 -18.63 20.52
CA GLU A 178 38.55 -17.89 20.31
C GLU A 178 39.18 -17.47 21.65
N ILE A 179 38.39 -16.94 22.59
CA ILE A 179 38.86 -16.57 23.93
C ILE A 179 39.39 -17.80 24.66
N GLU A 180 38.68 -18.93 24.63
CA GLU A 180 39.15 -20.18 25.24
C GLU A 180 40.50 -20.63 24.64
N GLY A 181 40.65 -20.54 23.32
CA GLY A 181 41.91 -20.82 22.63
C GLY A 181 43.06 -19.88 23.03
N LEU A 182 42.78 -18.58 23.14
CA LEU A 182 43.76 -17.57 23.55
C LEU A 182 44.19 -17.76 25.01
N VAL A 183 43.25 -18.05 25.91
CA VAL A 183 43.53 -18.34 27.32
C VAL A 183 44.40 -19.58 27.43
N HIS A 184 44.06 -20.67 26.73
CA HIS A 184 44.87 -21.88 26.74
C HIS A 184 46.29 -21.66 26.18
N GLY A 185 46.42 -20.86 25.11
CA GLY A 185 47.71 -20.46 24.58
C GLY A 185 48.55 -19.66 25.58
N LEU A 186 47.93 -18.73 26.31
CA LEU A 186 48.61 -17.96 27.38
C LEU A 186 49.04 -18.86 28.54
N GLU A 187 48.18 -19.78 28.98
CA GLU A 187 48.52 -20.77 30.02
C GLU A 187 49.73 -21.61 29.61
N SER A 188 49.81 -22.06 28.34
CA SER A 188 50.97 -22.78 27.82
C SER A 188 52.25 -21.93 27.83
N VAL A 189 52.17 -20.66 27.42
CA VAL A 189 53.35 -19.76 27.42
C VAL A 189 53.81 -19.46 28.85
N ILE A 190 52.89 -19.28 29.79
CA ILE A 190 53.22 -19.12 31.21
C ILE A 190 53.92 -20.38 31.72
N HIS A 191 53.39 -21.56 31.40
CA HIS A 191 54.01 -22.83 31.78
C HIS A 191 55.43 -22.97 31.20
N ASP A 192 55.63 -22.64 29.92
CA ASP A 192 56.95 -22.68 29.28
C ASP A 192 57.94 -21.70 29.93
N LEU A 193 57.47 -20.51 30.32
CA LEU A 193 58.27 -19.53 31.06
C LEU A 193 58.62 -20.00 32.48
N GLU A 194 57.68 -20.63 33.19
CA GLU A 194 57.91 -21.22 34.51
C GLU A 194 58.94 -22.35 34.43
N VAL A 195 58.82 -23.25 33.45
CA VAL A 195 59.79 -24.32 33.21
C VAL A 195 61.17 -23.74 32.87
N SER A 196 61.22 -22.73 31.99
CA SER A 196 62.48 -22.08 31.62
C SER A 196 63.15 -21.38 32.81
N ALA A 197 62.37 -20.66 33.63
CA ALA A 197 62.87 -20.03 34.85
C ALA A 197 63.36 -21.07 35.86
N GLN A 198 62.67 -22.21 35.98
CA GLN A 198 63.08 -23.29 36.86
C GLN A 198 64.38 -23.96 36.38
N MET A 199 64.56 -24.15 35.07
CA MET A 199 65.84 -24.63 34.50
C MET A 199 66.98 -23.63 34.72
N MET A 200 66.74 -22.32 34.62
CA MET A 200 67.74 -21.29 34.97
C MET A 200 68.08 -21.27 36.47
N GLY A 201 67.15 -21.70 37.32
CA GLY A 201 67.33 -21.80 38.77
C GLY A 201 68.02 -23.10 39.23
N GLN A 202 68.24 -24.08 38.34
CA GLN A 202 68.96 -25.31 38.67
C GLN A 202 70.48 -25.03 38.80
N ASP A 203 71.08 -25.63 39.83
CA ASP A 203 72.47 -25.43 40.26
C ASP A 203 73.52 -25.70 39.15
N GLU A 204 73.19 -26.53 38.15
CA GLU A 204 74.09 -26.82 37.03
C GLU A 204 74.33 -25.62 36.11
N VAL A 205 73.32 -24.79 35.83
CA VAL A 205 73.49 -23.60 34.97
C VAL A 205 74.22 -22.47 35.73
N GLN A 206 73.98 -22.36 37.04
CA GLN A 206 74.74 -21.44 37.90
C GLN A 206 76.18 -21.91 38.11
N GLY A 207 76.42 -23.23 38.16
CA GLY A 207 77.75 -23.85 38.17
C GLY A 207 78.53 -23.57 36.88
N LEU A 208 77.91 -23.76 35.71
CA LEU A 208 78.49 -23.45 34.40
C LEU A 208 78.80 -21.95 34.24
N SER A 209 77.94 -21.06 34.74
CA SER A 209 78.22 -19.61 34.76
C SER A 209 79.41 -19.23 35.67
N LYS A 210 79.66 -19.99 36.74
CA LYS A 210 80.85 -19.82 37.58
C LYS A 210 82.09 -20.35 36.87
N GLU A 211 82.05 -21.54 36.29
CA GLU A 211 83.16 -22.11 35.50
C GLU A 211 83.55 -21.22 34.31
N ILE A 212 82.60 -20.67 33.56
CA ILE A 212 82.89 -19.76 32.44
C ILE A 212 83.55 -18.46 32.92
N LYS A 213 83.12 -17.91 34.06
CA LYS A 213 83.76 -16.73 34.65
C LYS A 213 85.19 -17.02 35.11
N GLU A 214 85.45 -18.19 35.68
CA GLU A 214 86.80 -18.62 36.06
C GLU A 214 87.70 -18.76 34.83
N LEU A 215 87.20 -19.37 33.75
CA LEU A 215 87.93 -19.54 32.49
C LEU A 215 88.22 -18.19 31.78
N GLU A 216 87.28 -17.24 31.81
CA GLU A 216 87.49 -15.88 31.27
C GLU A 216 88.55 -15.10 32.07
N THR A 217 88.63 -15.31 33.38
CA THR A 217 89.68 -14.69 34.21
C THR A 217 91.06 -15.31 33.99
N GLU A 218 91.14 -16.59 33.65
CA GLU A 218 92.40 -17.26 33.28
C GLU A 218 92.91 -16.83 31.90
N MET A 219 92.02 -16.59 30.93
CA MET A 219 92.39 -16.11 29.59
C MET A 219 92.86 -14.63 29.53
N LYS A 220 92.60 -13.85 30.60
CA LYS A 220 93.03 -12.44 30.73
C LYS A 220 94.39 -12.28 31.42
N LYS A 221 95.06 -13.38 31.79
CA LYS A 221 96.44 -13.41 32.30
C LYS A 221 97.43 -13.72 31.18
#